data_AF-A0A1S1NKX9-F1
#
_entry.id   AF-A0A1S1NKX9-F1
#
_cell.length_a   1.000
_cell.length_b   1.000
_cell.length_c   1.000
_cell.angle_alpha   90.00
_cell.angle_beta   90.00
_cell.angle_gamma   90.00
#
_symmetry.space_group_name_H-M   'P 1'
#
loop_
_entity.id
_entity.type
_entity.pdbx_description
1 polymer ?
#
loop_
_entity_poly.entity_id
_entity_poly.type
_entity_poly.pdbx_seq_one_letter_code
_entity_poly.pdbx_strand_id
1 'polypeptide(L)'
;MLDLEPHGPLPPQIYWRRRALALGIAVVVIGAVVAVIIAVVSSSAGAKPAAEKPASGHTPPAAQPEVKTPVVPPAANQAPAPTPTAAVEPPPVLKEGDDCPDSTLAVKGLTNQPRYTVGEQPKFTMVVTNIGLVSCKRDVGAAVLAAYVYSLDNQRLWSNLDCAPSNETLVKTFAPGEQVTTAVTWTGMGSAPQCPLPRQPIGPGTYNLVVQLGNLRSAAVPFILAEASPATGLPPQDGVSPGLPPQGPPPGPPPMPGPPPAAPPGN
;
A
#
# COMPACT_ATOMS: atom_id res chain seq x y z
N MET A 1 33.61 -15.81 21.41
CA MET A 1 33.89 -14.41 21.07
C MET A 1 32.60 -13.82 20.56
N LEU A 2 32.10 -12.80 21.26
CA LEU A 2 30.94 -12.01 20.87
C LEU A 2 31.49 -10.82 20.07
N ASP A 3 31.37 -10.85 18.76
CA ASP A 3 31.67 -9.69 17.91
C ASP A 3 30.38 -8.87 17.73
N LEU A 4 30.23 -7.90 18.62
CA LEU A 4 29.53 -6.65 18.36
C LEU A 4 30.47 -5.77 17.55
N GLU A 5 30.04 -5.35 16.34
CA GLU A 5 30.26 -4.02 15.72
C GLU A 5 29.90 -4.07 14.20
N PRO A 6 29.61 -2.95 13.51
CA PRO A 6 28.62 -1.91 13.82
C PRO A 6 27.87 -1.40 12.54
N HIS A 7 26.63 -0.95 12.69
CA HIS A 7 25.95 -0.19 11.62
C HIS A 7 26.65 1.16 11.41
N GLY A 8 27.31 1.32 10.26
CA GLY A 8 27.90 2.60 9.86
C GLY A 8 26.85 3.71 9.79
N PRO A 9 27.14 4.93 10.27
CA PRO A 9 26.19 6.03 10.25
C PRO A 9 25.93 6.47 8.79
N LEU A 10 24.66 6.38 8.37
CA LEU A 10 24.18 7.08 7.17
C LEU A 10 24.55 8.58 7.28
N PRO A 11 24.93 9.23 6.17
CA PRO A 11 25.49 10.58 6.19
C PRO A 11 24.58 11.54 6.96
N PRO A 12 25.06 12.14 8.08
CA PRO A 12 24.23 12.92 9.02
C PRO A 12 23.56 14.14 8.36
N GLN A 13 24.08 14.56 7.21
CA GLN A 13 23.60 15.68 6.41
C GLN A 13 22.21 15.43 5.80
N ILE A 14 21.88 14.19 5.41
CA ILE A 14 20.55 13.89 4.82
C ILE A 14 19.48 13.80 5.91
N TYR A 15 19.83 13.26 7.08
CA TYR A 15 18.95 13.20 8.23
C TYR A 15 18.56 14.61 8.71
N TRP A 16 19.54 15.50 8.86
CA TRP A 16 19.29 16.88 9.27
C TRP A 16 18.50 17.67 8.23
N ARG A 17 18.75 17.48 6.93
CA ARG A 17 17.97 18.14 5.86
C ARG A 17 16.50 17.71 5.86
N ARG A 18 16.22 16.42 6.00
CA ARG A 18 14.84 15.91 6.07
C ARG A 18 14.12 16.37 7.33
N ARG A 19 14.83 16.43 8.46
CA ARG A 19 14.26 16.89 9.74
C ARG A 19 14.01 18.40 9.76
N ALA A 20 14.91 19.21 9.20
CA ALA A 20 14.70 20.65 9.02
C ALA A 20 13.54 20.96 8.06
N LEU A 21 13.42 20.20 6.97
CA LEU A 21 12.31 20.34 6.03
C LEU A 21 10.95 19.95 6.66
N ALA A 22 10.91 18.85 7.43
CA ALA A 22 9.71 18.46 8.17
C ALA A 22 9.29 19.51 9.21
N LEU A 23 10.24 20.08 9.95
CA LEU A 23 9.97 21.15 10.90
C LEU A 23 9.49 22.43 10.21
N GLY A 24 10.08 22.81 9.07
CA GLY A 24 9.64 23.95 8.28
C GLY A 24 8.19 23.80 7.78
N ILE A 25 7.85 22.63 7.24
CA ILE A 25 6.48 22.33 6.80
C ILE A 25 5.51 22.39 7.99
N ALA A 26 5.87 21.82 9.14
CA ALA A 26 5.03 21.84 10.33
C ALA A 26 4.72 23.28 10.78
N VAL A 27 5.71 24.17 10.78
CA VAL A 27 5.52 25.60 11.14
C VAL A 27 4.60 26.31 10.14
N VAL A 28 4.75 26.04 8.84
CA VAL A 28 3.89 26.63 7.79
C VAL A 28 2.44 26.17 7.96
N VAL A 29 2.21 24.89 8.22
CA VAL A 29 0.87 24.33 8.43
C VAL A 29 0.22 24.95 9.68
N ILE A 30 0.96 25.05 10.78
CA ILE A 30 0.47 25.68 12.01
C ILE A 30 0.13 27.16 11.76
N GLY A 31 1.00 27.89 11.05
CA GLY A 31 0.73 29.29 10.67
C GLY A 31 -0.52 29.45 9.81
N ALA A 32 -0.74 28.57 8.84
CA ALA A 32 -1.93 28.57 8.00
C ALA A 32 -3.21 28.30 8.81
N VAL A 33 -3.17 27.32 9.72
CA VAL A 33 -4.31 27.01 10.61
C VAL A 33 -4.64 28.19 11.51
N VAL A 34 -3.63 28.82 12.11
CA VAL A 34 -3.82 30.02 12.95
C VAL A 34 -4.39 31.17 12.13
N ALA A 35 -3.90 31.41 10.91
CA ALA A 35 -4.42 32.45 10.03
C ALA A 35 -5.90 32.22 9.65
N VAL A 36 -6.27 30.98 9.36
CA VAL A 36 -7.66 30.60 9.07
C VAL A 36 -8.55 30.83 10.30
N ILE A 37 -8.12 30.45 11.49
CA ILE A 37 -8.87 30.70 12.73
C ILE A 37 -9.06 32.20 12.96
N ILE A 38 -8.02 33.02 12.79
CA ILE A 38 -8.12 34.48 12.93
C ILE A 38 -9.08 35.06 11.89
N ALA A 39 -9.02 34.62 10.63
CA ALA A 39 -9.93 35.09 9.59
C ALA A 39 -11.39 34.76 9.90
N VAL A 40 -11.68 33.54 10.37
CA VAL A 40 -13.04 33.12 10.73
C VAL A 40 -13.56 33.89 11.95
N VAL A 41 -12.72 34.13 12.97
CA VAL A 41 -13.10 34.89 14.17
C VAL A 41 -13.30 36.37 13.85
N SER A 42 -12.45 36.96 13.00
CA SER A 42 -12.53 38.38 12.60
C SER A 42 -13.69 38.67 11.64
N SER A 43 -14.20 37.65 10.93
CA SER A 43 -15.35 37.77 10.03
C SER A 43 -16.71 37.86 10.75
N SER A 44 -16.72 37.76 12.09
CA SER A 44 -17.94 37.89 12.91
C SER A 44 -18.23 39.31 13.39
N ALA A 45 -17.39 40.30 13.06
CA ALA A 45 -17.58 41.70 13.45
C ALA A 45 -17.91 42.60 12.25
N GLY A 46 -19.22 42.80 12.01
CA GLY A 46 -19.76 44.05 11.48
C GLY A 46 -20.12 44.07 9.99
N ALA A 47 -21.40 43.81 9.68
CA ALA A 47 -22.02 44.25 8.43
C ALA A 47 -22.89 45.50 8.68
N LYS A 48 -22.50 46.63 8.10
CA LYS A 48 -23.31 47.86 7.92
C LYS A 48 -23.72 47.93 6.43
N PRO A 49 -24.97 48.28 6.08
CA PRO A 49 -25.37 48.43 4.68
C PRO A 49 -25.33 49.90 4.24
N ALA A 50 -24.86 50.16 3.01
CA ALA A 50 -25.18 51.40 2.28
C ALA A 50 -25.04 51.21 0.76
N ALA A 51 -26.18 51.33 0.10
CA ALA A 51 -26.50 52.08 -1.12
C ALA A 51 -25.52 52.22 -2.32
N GLU A 52 -26.16 51.99 -3.48
CA GLU A 52 -26.09 52.71 -4.76
C GLU A 52 -25.09 52.33 -5.89
N LYS A 53 -25.70 52.32 -7.09
CA LYS A 53 -25.25 52.11 -8.49
C LYS A 53 -24.48 53.38 -9.01
N PRO A 54 -24.01 53.53 -10.29
CA PRO A 54 -24.03 52.62 -11.46
C PRO A 54 -22.82 52.66 -12.45
N ALA A 55 -22.93 51.76 -13.46
CA ALA A 55 -22.61 51.92 -14.90
C ALA A 55 -21.18 51.70 -15.44
N SER A 56 -21.02 50.71 -16.35
CA SER A 56 -20.61 50.90 -17.76
C SER A 56 -20.36 49.56 -18.49
N GLY A 57 -20.64 49.50 -19.81
CA GLY A 57 -20.27 48.36 -20.67
C GLY A 57 -21.25 48.01 -21.80
N HIS A 58 -21.45 48.86 -22.80
CA HIS A 58 -20.97 48.70 -24.20
C HIS A 58 -21.50 47.47 -24.98
N THR A 59 -22.36 47.67 -26.01
CA THR A 59 -22.07 47.42 -27.45
C THR A 59 -23.28 47.65 -28.38
N PRO A 60 -23.10 48.23 -29.59
CA PRO A 60 -24.12 48.40 -30.65
C PRO A 60 -23.82 47.46 -31.87
N PRO A 61 -24.42 47.64 -33.07
CA PRO A 61 -25.83 47.82 -33.46
C PRO A 61 -26.26 46.88 -34.63
N ALA A 62 -27.55 46.82 -34.95
CA ALA A 62 -28.00 46.54 -36.32
C ALA A 62 -29.36 47.22 -36.59
N ALA A 63 -29.41 47.88 -37.75
CA ALA A 63 -30.50 48.63 -38.40
C ALA A 63 -31.78 47.77 -38.61
N GLN A 64 -33.02 48.21 -38.89
CA GLN A 64 -33.64 49.44 -39.43
C GLN A 64 -35.21 49.27 -39.37
N PRO A 65 -36.10 50.12 -39.93
CA PRO A 65 -36.98 51.04 -39.20
C PRO A 65 -38.52 50.80 -39.35
N GLU A 66 -39.29 51.70 -38.73
CA GLU A 66 -40.72 52.02 -38.91
C GLU A 66 -41.77 51.12 -38.22
N VAL A 67 -42.52 51.69 -37.24
CA VAL A 67 -43.89 52.23 -37.40
C VAL A 67 -44.43 52.69 -36.01
N LYS A 68 -44.84 53.97 -35.95
CA LYS A 68 -45.90 54.66 -35.15
C LYS A 68 -46.22 54.20 -33.69
N THR A 69 -46.16 55.20 -32.79
CA THR A 69 -46.67 55.41 -31.39
C THR A 69 -47.96 54.68 -30.95
N PRO A 70 -48.36 54.62 -29.63
CA PRO A 70 -47.71 55.02 -28.37
C PRO A 70 -47.77 53.99 -27.20
N VAL A 71 -47.03 54.34 -26.15
CA VAL A 71 -46.89 53.78 -24.79
C VAL A 71 -48.11 53.07 -24.16
N VAL A 72 -47.85 51.86 -23.61
CA VAL A 72 -48.60 51.26 -22.47
C VAL A 72 -47.59 50.88 -21.38
N PRO A 73 -47.75 51.26 -20.11
CA PRO A 73 -46.82 50.91 -19.02
C PRO A 73 -46.86 49.40 -18.71
N PRO A 74 -45.75 48.73 -18.37
CA PRO A 74 -45.80 47.36 -17.91
C PRO A 74 -46.41 47.30 -16.51
N ALA A 75 -47.33 46.37 -16.33
CA ALA A 75 -47.91 46.02 -15.05
C ALA A 75 -46.86 45.49 -14.06
N ALA A 76 -47.18 45.73 -12.80
CA ALA A 76 -46.47 45.42 -11.57
C ALA A 76 -45.66 44.10 -11.52
N ASN A 77 -44.43 44.24 -11.01
CA ASN A 77 -43.95 43.56 -9.81
C ASN A 77 -44.07 42.01 -9.79
N GLN A 78 -43.14 41.32 -10.46
CA GLN A 78 -42.81 39.94 -10.11
C GLN A 78 -41.56 39.92 -9.24
N ALA A 79 -41.76 39.67 -7.95
CA ALA A 79 -40.68 39.31 -7.03
C ALA A 79 -40.08 37.96 -7.46
N PRO A 80 -38.75 37.76 -7.35
CA PRO A 80 -38.15 36.45 -7.60
C PRO A 80 -38.75 35.41 -6.64
N ALA A 81 -39.28 34.32 -7.19
CA ALA A 81 -39.71 33.19 -6.39
C ALA A 81 -38.49 32.59 -5.64
N PRO A 82 -38.61 32.24 -4.35
CA PRO A 82 -37.54 31.57 -3.64
C PRO A 82 -37.30 30.19 -4.27
N THR A 83 -36.09 29.95 -4.76
CA THR A 83 -35.64 28.60 -5.14
C THR A 83 -35.68 27.75 -3.87
N PRO A 84 -36.45 26.64 -3.82
CA PRO A 84 -36.43 25.76 -2.68
C PRO A 84 -35.02 25.14 -2.55
N THR A 85 -34.32 25.50 -1.48
CA THR A 85 -33.14 24.74 -1.02
C THR A 85 -33.66 23.39 -0.54
N ALA A 86 -33.52 22.35 -1.38
CA ALA A 86 -33.70 20.99 -0.92
C ALA A 86 -32.74 20.75 0.24
N ALA A 87 -33.28 20.44 1.43
CA ALA A 87 -32.50 20.03 2.57
C ALA A 87 -31.69 18.78 2.17
N VAL A 88 -30.38 18.83 2.36
CA VAL A 88 -29.50 17.66 2.18
C VAL A 88 -29.95 16.62 3.20
N GLU A 89 -30.57 15.55 2.72
CA GLU A 89 -30.95 14.42 3.56
C GLU A 89 -29.67 13.83 4.20
N PRO A 90 -29.64 13.58 5.52
CA PRO A 90 -28.46 13.02 6.17
C PRO A 90 -28.06 11.70 5.49
N PRO A 91 -26.76 11.44 5.28
CA PRO A 91 -26.34 10.16 4.71
C PRO A 91 -26.86 9.00 5.57
N PRO A 92 -27.30 7.89 4.94
CA PRO A 92 -27.85 6.76 5.66
C PRO A 92 -26.84 6.23 6.69
N VAL A 93 -27.29 6.09 7.93
CA VAL A 93 -26.49 5.51 9.02
C VAL A 93 -26.39 4.01 8.80
N LEU A 94 -25.17 3.50 8.72
CA LEU A 94 -24.90 2.06 8.60
C LEU A 94 -25.43 1.33 9.84
N LYS A 95 -26.24 0.30 9.65
CA LYS A 95 -26.77 -0.53 10.73
C LYS A 95 -25.93 -1.79 10.89
N GLU A 96 -26.03 -2.39 12.07
CA GLU A 96 -25.33 -3.64 12.34
C GLU A 96 -25.85 -4.77 11.44
N GLY A 97 -24.91 -5.44 10.77
CA GLY A 97 -25.22 -6.57 9.87
C GLY A 97 -25.56 -6.19 8.43
N ASP A 98 -25.59 -4.89 8.11
CA ASP A 98 -25.61 -4.40 6.72
C ASP A 98 -24.32 -4.76 5.98
N ASP A 99 -24.32 -4.66 4.66
CA ASP A 99 -23.10 -4.81 3.86
C ASP A 99 -22.10 -3.69 4.17
N CYS A 100 -20.85 -4.05 4.40
CA CYS A 100 -19.78 -3.09 4.61
C CYS A 100 -19.57 -2.27 3.31
N PRO A 101 -19.79 -0.94 3.33
CA PRO A 101 -19.36 -0.10 2.23
C PRO A 101 -17.83 -0.07 2.13
N ASP A 102 -17.30 0.20 0.94
CA ASP A 102 -15.86 0.27 0.72
C ASP A 102 -15.18 1.36 1.58
N SER A 103 -15.92 2.37 2.04
CA SER A 103 -15.44 3.44 2.92
C SER A 103 -15.18 2.98 4.36
N THR A 104 -15.78 1.88 4.82
CA THR A 104 -15.57 1.32 6.16
C THR A 104 -14.63 0.12 6.15
N LEU A 105 -14.05 -0.20 5.01
CA LEU A 105 -13.09 -1.28 4.87
C LEU A 105 -11.72 -0.75 4.45
N ALA A 106 -10.68 -1.42 4.91
CA ALA A 106 -9.32 -1.25 4.42
C ALA A 106 -8.77 -2.59 3.93
N VAL A 107 -8.05 -2.54 2.81
CA VAL A 107 -7.38 -3.71 2.23
C VAL A 107 -5.88 -3.45 2.19
N LYS A 108 -5.08 -4.44 2.58
CA LYS A 108 -3.62 -4.36 2.61
C LYS A 108 -3.00 -5.64 2.06
N GLY A 109 -1.99 -5.47 1.21
CA GLY A 109 -1.08 -6.55 0.82
C GLY A 109 0.09 -6.68 1.78
N LEU A 110 0.59 -7.89 1.93
CA LEU A 110 1.83 -8.21 2.62
C LEU A 110 2.58 -9.26 1.81
N THR A 111 3.90 -9.16 1.84
CA THR A 111 4.81 -10.13 1.23
C THR A 111 5.62 -10.76 2.35
N ASN A 112 5.92 -12.06 2.28
CA ASN A 112 6.67 -12.73 3.35
C ASN A 112 8.14 -12.27 3.44
N GLN A 113 8.68 -11.71 2.35
CA GLN A 113 10.00 -11.09 2.28
C GLN A 113 9.94 -9.89 1.32
N PRO A 114 10.77 -8.86 1.52
CA PRO A 114 10.85 -7.71 0.61
C PRO A 114 11.68 -8.01 -0.65
N ARG A 115 12.46 -9.10 -0.65
CA ARG A 115 13.35 -9.50 -1.75
C ARG A 115 13.33 -11.02 -1.88
N TYR A 116 13.31 -11.47 -3.13
CA TYR A 116 13.34 -12.87 -3.53
C TYR A 116 14.36 -13.06 -4.64
N THR A 117 14.65 -14.31 -4.96
CA THR A 117 15.42 -14.72 -6.12
C THR A 117 14.48 -15.23 -7.21
N VAL A 118 14.76 -14.95 -8.49
CA VAL A 118 13.99 -15.54 -9.60
C VAL A 118 13.96 -17.07 -9.45
N GLY A 119 12.76 -17.64 -9.50
CA GLY A 119 12.51 -19.07 -9.24
C GLY A 119 11.96 -19.36 -7.83
N GLU A 120 12.11 -18.43 -6.88
CA GLU A 120 11.38 -18.51 -5.61
C GLU A 120 9.90 -18.18 -5.80
N GLN A 121 9.09 -18.61 -4.84
CA GLN A 121 7.64 -18.42 -4.86
C GLN A 121 7.20 -17.46 -3.74
N PRO A 122 7.05 -16.15 -4.03
CA PRO A 122 6.56 -15.20 -3.05
C PRO A 122 5.18 -15.59 -2.51
N LYS A 123 5.02 -15.50 -1.19
CA LYS A 123 3.73 -15.67 -0.53
C LYS A 123 3.13 -14.28 -0.27
N PHE A 124 2.03 -14.00 -0.94
CA PHE A 124 1.28 -12.76 -0.79
C PHE A 124 0.12 -12.99 0.17
N THR A 125 0.09 -12.23 1.25
CA THR A 125 -1.00 -12.23 2.23
C THR A 125 -1.85 -10.99 2.01
N MET A 126 -3.14 -11.20 1.83
CA MET A 126 -4.18 -10.19 1.64
C MET A 126 -4.93 -10.04 2.95
N VAL A 127 -5.01 -8.81 3.46
CA VAL A 127 -5.65 -8.49 4.74
C VAL A 127 -6.79 -7.53 4.48
N VAL A 128 -8.00 -7.91 4.91
CA VAL A 128 -9.21 -7.07 4.86
C VAL A 128 -9.59 -6.71 6.29
N THR A 129 -9.78 -5.42 6.57
CA THR A 129 -10.04 -4.89 7.92
C THR A 129 -11.30 -4.04 7.91
N ASN A 130 -12.17 -4.20 8.91
CA ASN A 130 -13.22 -3.21 9.17
C ASN A 130 -12.63 -2.03 9.96
N ILE A 131 -12.54 -0.87 9.32
CA ILE A 131 -12.08 0.39 9.91
C ILE A 131 -13.23 1.29 10.37
N GLY A 132 -14.47 0.85 10.16
CA GLY A 132 -15.67 1.50 10.67
C GLY A 132 -15.92 1.21 12.15
N LEU A 133 -16.97 1.84 12.67
CA LEU A 133 -17.39 1.73 14.08
C LEU A 133 -18.54 0.73 14.28
N VAL A 134 -19.07 0.16 13.20
CA VAL A 134 -20.25 -0.72 13.20
C VAL A 134 -19.86 -2.07 12.59
N SER A 135 -20.40 -3.15 13.16
CA SER A 135 -20.23 -4.49 12.58
C SER A 135 -21.03 -4.62 11.27
N CYS A 136 -20.39 -5.10 10.21
CA CYS A 136 -21.01 -5.21 8.89
C CYS A 136 -20.54 -6.49 8.18
N LYS A 137 -21.17 -6.86 7.07
CA LYS A 137 -20.86 -8.07 6.30
C LYS A 137 -20.13 -7.74 5.01
N ARG A 138 -19.14 -8.53 4.64
CA ARG A 138 -18.51 -8.43 3.32
C ARG A 138 -18.11 -9.80 2.81
N ASP A 139 -18.35 -10.02 1.52
CA ASP A 139 -17.74 -11.14 0.82
C ASP A 139 -16.24 -10.91 0.66
N VAL A 140 -15.43 -11.85 1.14
CA VAL A 140 -13.97 -11.91 0.99
C VAL A 140 -13.52 -13.23 0.38
N GLY A 141 -14.43 -13.88 -0.34
CA GLY A 141 -14.18 -15.14 -1.04
C GLY A 141 -13.23 -14.99 -2.22
N ALA A 142 -12.81 -16.15 -2.74
CA ALA A 142 -11.89 -16.23 -3.88
C ALA A 142 -12.49 -15.61 -5.16
N ALA A 143 -13.81 -15.42 -5.24
CA ALA A 143 -14.46 -14.75 -6.36
C ALA A 143 -14.13 -13.25 -6.46
N VAL A 144 -13.89 -12.58 -5.33
CA VAL A 144 -13.80 -11.10 -5.26
C VAL A 144 -12.47 -10.58 -4.71
N LEU A 145 -11.69 -11.43 -4.04
CA LEU A 145 -10.40 -11.07 -3.46
C LEU A 145 -9.25 -11.42 -4.39
N ALA A 146 -8.62 -10.40 -4.95
CA ALA A 146 -7.53 -10.53 -5.91
C ALA A 146 -6.21 -9.95 -5.39
N ALA A 147 -5.11 -10.67 -5.62
CA ALA A 147 -3.75 -10.15 -5.56
C ALA A 147 -3.24 -9.95 -6.98
N TYR A 148 -2.68 -8.77 -7.24
CA TYR A 148 -2.10 -8.41 -8.52
C TYR A 148 -0.62 -8.05 -8.36
N VAL A 149 0.18 -8.44 -9.35
CA VAL A 149 1.57 -7.97 -9.49
C VAL A 149 1.63 -6.98 -10.64
N TYR A 150 2.22 -5.82 -10.38
CA TYR A 150 2.45 -4.76 -11.36
C TYR A 150 3.94 -4.48 -11.54
N SER A 151 4.34 -4.05 -12.73
CA SER A 151 5.63 -3.38 -12.94
C SER A 151 5.63 -2.00 -12.27
N LEU A 152 6.81 -1.35 -12.21
CA LEU A 152 6.92 0.05 -11.78
C LEU A 152 6.17 1.02 -12.71
N ASP A 153 6.03 0.67 -13.99
CA ASP A 153 5.28 1.43 -15.00
C ASP A 153 3.77 1.15 -14.96
N ASN A 154 3.28 0.58 -13.86
CA ASN A 154 1.88 0.21 -13.65
C ASN A 154 1.30 -0.77 -14.69
N GLN A 155 2.15 -1.58 -15.35
CA GLN A 155 1.67 -2.66 -16.20
C GLN A 155 1.31 -3.87 -15.35
N ARG A 156 0.08 -4.38 -15.50
CA ARG A 156 -0.36 -5.59 -14.80
C ARG A 156 0.33 -6.82 -15.40
N LEU A 157 1.03 -7.57 -14.56
CA LEU A 157 1.81 -8.73 -14.96
C LEU A 157 1.16 -10.06 -14.56
N TRP A 158 0.41 -10.08 -13.46
CA TRP A 158 -0.20 -11.30 -12.93
C TRP A 158 -1.40 -11.03 -12.02
N SER A 159 -2.30 -12.01 -11.89
CA SER A 159 -3.35 -12.10 -10.85
C SER A 159 -3.58 -13.54 -10.41
N ASN A 160 -3.94 -13.75 -9.13
CA ASN A 160 -4.38 -15.06 -8.64
C ASN A 160 -5.65 -15.57 -9.32
N LEU A 161 -6.48 -14.68 -9.88
CA LEU A 161 -7.75 -15.04 -10.51
C LEU A 161 -7.63 -15.43 -11.99
N ASP A 162 -6.47 -15.22 -12.62
CA ASP A 162 -6.33 -15.40 -14.07
C ASP A 162 -6.39 -16.87 -14.50
N CYS A 163 -5.72 -17.75 -13.75
CA CYS A 163 -5.49 -19.15 -14.12
C CYS A 163 -6.26 -20.16 -13.29
N ALA A 164 -6.80 -19.74 -12.15
CA ALA A 164 -7.64 -20.57 -11.30
C ALA A 164 -8.76 -19.71 -10.71
N PRO A 165 -9.63 -19.14 -11.58
CA PRO A 165 -10.79 -18.41 -11.09
C PRO A 165 -11.67 -19.34 -10.25
N SER A 166 -12.18 -18.84 -9.14
CA SER A 166 -13.13 -19.54 -8.28
C SER A 166 -14.37 -18.67 -8.12
N ASN A 167 -15.55 -19.29 -8.11
CA ASN A 167 -16.82 -18.63 -7.79
C ASN A 167 -17.18 -18.79 -6.30
N GLU A 168 -16.24 -19.24 -5.47
CA GLU A 168 -16.44 -19.39 -4.04
C GLU A 168 -16.59 -18.02 -3.38
N THR A 169 -17.75 -17.84 -2.74
CA THR A 169 -18.05 -16.68 -1.90
C THR A 169 -17.76 -17.02 -0.45
N LEU A 170 -17.28 -16.04 0.31
CA LEU A 170 -17.03 -16.15 1.75
C LEU A 170 -17.52 -14.86 2.41
N VAL A 171 -18.82 -14.81 2.68
CA VAL A 171 -19.43 -13.69 3.39
C VAL A 171 -19.07 -13.78 4.86
N LYS A 172 -18.31 -12.80 5.35
CA LYS A 172 -17.90 -12.70 6.74
C LYS A 172 -18.48 -11.46 7.39
N THR A 173 -18.96 -11.59 8.61
CA THR A 173 -19.27 -10.45 9.48
C THR A 173 -17.96 -9.96 10.11
N PHE A 174 -17.68 -8.67 10.01
CA PHE A 174 -16.52 -8.01 10.59
C PHE A 174 -16.97 -7.11 11.73
N ALA A 175 -16.55 -7.40 12.96
CA ALA A 175 -16.60 -6.42 14.04
C ALA A 175 -15.62 -5.24 13.76
N PRO A 176 -15.81 -4.08 14.40
CA PRO A 176 -14.85 -2.97 14.31
C PRO A 176 -13.42 -3.42 14.64
N GLY A 177 -12.48 -3.18 13.73
CA GLY A 177 -11.08 -3.61 13.85
C GLY A 177 -10.81 -5.08 13.53
N GLU A 178 -11.83 -5.91 13.26
CA GLU A 178 -11.66 -7.30 12.88
C GLU A 178 -10.99 -7.41 11.51
N GLN A 179 -10.14 -8.44 11.36
CA GLN A 179 -9.35 -8.70 10.17
C GLN A 179 -9.56 -10.11 9.66
N VAL A 180 -9.66 -10.24 8.34
CA VAL A 180 -9.58 -11.53 7.64
C VAL A 180 -8.31 -11.53 6.79
N THR A 181 -7.56 -12.63 6.88
CA THR A 181 -6.31 -12.81 6.15
C THR A 181 -6.39 -14.01 5.23
N THR A 182 -6.08 -13.82 3.95
CA THR A 182 -6.01 -14.87 2.95
C THR A 182 -4.65 -14.82 2.27
N ALA A 183 -4.02 -15.97 2.02
CA ALA A 183 -2.70 -16.00 1.40
C ALA A 183 -2.72 -16.76 0.07
N VAL A 184 -1.92 -16.28 -0.89
CA VAL A 184 -1.68 -16.94 -2.17
C VAL A 184 -0.18 -17.06 -2.41
N THR A 185 0.22 -18.16 -3.05
CA THR A 185 1.60 -18.38 -3.46
C THR A 185 1.73 -18.09 -4.94
N TRP A 186 2.60 -17.14 -5.30
CA TRP A 186 2.84 -16.78 -6.68
C TRP A 186 4.07 -17.50 -7.23
N THR A 187 3.96 -18.03 -8.44
CA THR A 187 5.02 -18.85 -9.05
C THR A 187 6.09 -18.04 -9.79
N GLY A 188 6.04 -16.70 -9.76
CA GLY A 188 6.91 -15.84 -10.57
C GLY A 188 6.55 -15.82 -12.07
N MET A 189 5.43 -16.41 -12.47
CA MET A 189 4.96 -16.45 -13.86
C MET A 189 3.94 -15.35 -14.11
N GLY A 190 3.99 -14.75 -15.29
CA GLY A 190 2.98 -13.82 -15.76
C GLY A 190 1.64 -14.51 -16.05
N SER A 191 0.57 -13.74 -16.03
CA SER A 191 -0.75 -14.19 -16.43
C SER A 191 -1.58 -13.04 -17.00
N ALA A 192 -2.55 -13.42 -17.82
CA ALA A 192 -3.61 -12.56 -18.30
C ALA A 192 -4.95 -13.24 -18.02
N PRO A 193 -6.09 -12.51 -18.10
CA PRO A 193 -7.41 -13.13 -18.07
C PRO A 193 -7.44 -14.34 -19.02
N GLN A 194 -8.32 -15.32 -18.74
CA GLN A 194 -8.41 -16.60 -19.47
C GLN A 194 -7.14 -17.46 -19.54
N CYS A 195 -6.05 -17.07 -18.85
CA CYS A 195 -4.79 -17.81 -18.71
C CYS A 195 -4.23 -18.36 -20.04
N PRO A 196 -3.84 -17.50 -20.99
CA PRO A 196 -3.21 -17.96 -22.22
C PRO A 196 -1.89 -18.69 -21.94
N LEU A 197 -1.66 -19.76 -22.70
CA LEU A 197 -0.41 -20.54 -22.68
C LEU A 197 0.42 -20.24 -23.94
N PRO A 198 1.77 -20.26 -23.86
CA PRO A 198 2.58 -20.48 -22.66
C PRO A 198 2.66 -19.21 -21.79
N ARG A 199 2.56 -19.39 -20.46
CA ARG A 199 2.83 -18.31 -19.50
C ARG A 199 4.30 -17.94 -19.56
N GLN A 200 4.60 -16.64 -19.60
CA GLN A 200 5.96 -16.14 -19.63
C GLN A 200 6.50 -15.95 -18.21
N PRO A 201 7.74 -16.37 -17.90
CA PRO A 201 8.36 -16.07 -16.62
C PRO A 201 8.63 -14.57 -16.49
N ILE A 202 8.44 -14.04 -15.29
CA ILE A 202 8.77 -12.64 -14.98
C ILE A 202 10.21 -12.58 -14.49
N GLY A 203 11.00 -11.74 -15.16
CA GLY A 203 12.43 -11.60 -14.92
C GLY A 203 12.76 -10.87 -13.61
N PRO A 204 14.07 -10.67 -13.35
CA PRO A 204 14.51 -9.85 -12.23
C PRO A 204 14.01 -8.41 -12.39
N GLY A 205 13.69 -7.77 -11.27
CA GLY A 205 13.15 -6.42 -11.26
C GLY A 205 12.53 -6.04 -9.92
N THR A 206 12.05 -4.80 -9.85
CA THR A 206 11.22 -4.33 -8.74
C THR A 206 9.76 -4.28 -9.20
N TYR A 207 8.87 -4.79 -8.37
CA TYR A 207 7.46 -4.96 -8.67
C TYR A 207 6.61 -4.47 -7.52
N ASN A 208 5.33 -4.23 -7.80
CA ASN A 208 4.35 -3.82 -6.83
C ASN A 208 3.28 -4.89 -6.66
N LEU A 209 3.09 -5.37 -5.44
CA LEU A 209 1.89 -6.12 -5.04
C LEU A 209 0.77 -5.13 -4.74
N VAL A 210 -0.40 -5.36 -5.33
CA VAL A 210 -1.63 -4.65 -5.00
C VAL A 210 -2.75 -5.64 -4.76
N VAL A 211 -3.46 -5.47 -3.66
CA VAL A 211 -4.62 -6.30 -3.32
C VAL A 211 -5.90 -5.54 -3.61
N GLN A 212 -6.90 -6.23 -4.12
CA GLN A 212 -8.18 -5.65 -4.47
C GLN A 212 -9.32 -6.54 -3.97
N LEU A 213 -10.32 -5.91 -3.36
CA LEU A 213 -11.57 -6.54 -2.96
C LEU A 213 -12.72 -5.82 -3.69
N GLY A 214 -13.24 -6.43 -4.75
CA GLY A 214 -14.20 -5.75 -5.61
C GLY A 214 -13.61 -4.46 -6.20
N ASN A 215 -14.15 -3.29 -5.81
CA ASN A 215 -13.65 -1.97 -6.25
C ASN A 215 -12.64 -1.34 -5.28
N LEU A 216 -12.49 -1.89 -4.07
CA LEU A 216 -11.58 -1.38 -3.06
C LEU A 216 -10.16 -1.90 -3.30
N ARG A 217 -9.19 -0.99 -3.42
CA ARG A 217 -7.80 -1.31 -3.79
C ARG A 217 -6.82 -0.85 -2.71
N SER A 218 -5.84 -1.68 -2.40
CA SER A 218 -4.79 -1.35 -1.43
C SER A 218 -3.76 -0.37 -1.99
N ALA A 219 -2.97 0.22 -1.09
CA ALA A 219 -1.68 0.79 -1.47
C ALA A 219 -0.76 -0.30 -2.08
N ALA A 220 0.18 0.14 -2.91
CA ALA A 220 1.19 -0.73 -3.51
C ALA A 220 2.26 -1.13 -2.48
N VAL A 221 2.63 -2.40 -2.48
CA VAL A 221 3.71 -2.95 -1.67
C VAL A 221 4.86 -3.34 -2.59
N PRO A 222 6.00 -2.63 -2.54
CA PRO A 222 7.13 -2.95 -3.39
C PRO A 222 7.83 -4.22 -2.90
N PHE A 223 8.28 -5.04 -3.85
CA PHE A 223 9.16 -6.17 -3.59
C PHE A 223 10.12 -6.37 -4.78
N ILE A 224 11.23 -7.08 -4.53
CA ILE A 224 12.29 -7.28 -5.52
C ILE A 224 12.36 -8.76 -5.90
N LEU A 225 12.43 -9.05 -7.21
CA LEU A 225 12.97 -10.31 -7.71
C LEU A 225 14.41 -10.05 -8.16
N ALA A 226 15.38 -10.56 -7.43
CA ALA A 226 16.78 -10.51 -7.79
C ALA A 226 17.10 -11.62 -8.80
N GLU A 227 18.12 -11.40 -9.60
CA GLU A 227 18.67 -12.46 -10.45
C GLU A 227 18.98 -13.69 -9.60
N ALA A 228 18.67 -14.87 -10.15
CA ALA A 228 19.26 -16.09 -9.64
C ALA A 228 20.76 -15.91 -9.73
N SER A 229 21.43 -15.89 -8.56
CA SER A 229 22.88 -15.98 -8.57
C SER A 229 23.18 -17.24 -9.38
N PRO A 230 23.95 -17.16 -10.48
CA PRO A 230 24.44 -18.38 -11.09
C PRO A 230 25.09 -19.10 -9.91
N ALA A 231 24.58 -20.29 -9.58
CA ALA A 231 25.32 -21.17 -8.71
C ALA A 231 26.70 -21.13 -9.32
N THR A 232 27.68 -20.59 -8.58
CA THR A 232 29.07 -20.78 -8.94
C THR A 232 29.17 -22.29 -8.99
N GLY A 233 29.03 -22.84 -10.18
CA GLY A 233 29.69 -24.06 -10.54
C GLY A 233 31.11 -23.72 -10.17
N LEU A 234 31.51 -24.11 -8.96
CA LEU A 234 32.84 -24.62 -8.82
C LEU A 234 32.95 -25.54 -10.04
N PRO A 235 33.85 -25.25 -11.01
CA PRO A 235 34.26 -26.31 -11.90
C PRO A 235 34.54 -27.52 -11.00
N PRO A 236 34.21 -28.76 -11.42
CA PRO A 236 34.73 -29.93 -10.72
C PRO A 236 36.18 -29.61 -10.44
N GLN A 237 36.54 -29.43 -9.17
CA GLN A 237 37.95 -29.35 -8.85
C GLN A 237 38.40 -30.77 -9.15
N ASP A 238 38.92 -30.96 -10.36
CA ASP A 238 39.84 -32.04 -10.69
C ASP A 238 41.03 -31.80 -9.76
N GLY A 239 40.82 -32.16 -8.50
CA GLY A 239 41.80 -32.20 -7.44
C GLY A 239 42.70 -33.37 -7.74
N VAL A 240 43.54 -33.22 -8.77
CA VAL A 240 44.85 -33.83 -8.78
C VAL A 240 45.63 -33.16 -7.65
N SER A 241 45.38 -33.62 -6.41
CA SER A 241 46.33 -33.46 -5.32
C SER A 241 47.67 -34.03 -5.80
N PRO A 242 48.76 -33.24 -5.87
CA PRO A 242 50.08 -33.82 -5.99
C PRO A 242 50.28 -34.73 -4.78
N GLY A 243 50.51 -36.02 -5.03
CA GLY A 243 50.46 -37.07 -4.02
C GLY A 243 51.24 -36.73 -2.76
N LEU A 244 50.56 -36.80 -1.61
CA LEU A 244 51.25 -37.11 -0.37
C LEU A 244 51.77 -38.55 -0.48
N PRO A 245 53.03 -38.84 -0.12
CA PRO A 245 53.50 -40.22 -0.02
C PRO A 245 52.66 -40.96 1.03
N PRO A 246 52.48 -42.28 0.90
CA PRO A 246 51.67 -43.06 1.82
C PRO A 246 52.24 -42.94 3.23
N GLN A 247 51.45 -42.39 4.15
CA GLN A 247 51.77 -42.40 5.58
C GLN A 247 51.71 -43.86 6.05
N GLY A 248 52.78 -44.33 6.69
CA GLY A 248 52.87 -45.66 7.27
C GLY A 248 51.80 -45.92 8.35
N PRO A 249 51.64 -47.17 8.80
CA PRO A 249 50.60 -47.53 9.75
C PRO A 249 50.75 -46.74 11.08
N PRO A 250 49.63 -46.37 11.73
CA PRO A 250 49.67 -45.55 12.94
C PRO A 250 50.38 -46.28 14.09
N PRO A 251 51.11 -45.56 14.96
CA PRO A 251 51.73 -46.16 16.14
C PRO A 251 50.65 -46.67 17.10
N GLY A 252 50.90 -47.85 17.68
CA GLY A 252 50.00 -48.49 18.63
C GLY A 252 49.81 -47.67 19.92
N PRO A 253 48.76 -47.97 20.70
CA PRO A 253 48.42 -47.22 21.91
C PRO A 253 49.51 -47.36 22.98
N PRO A 254 49.75 -46.30 23.79
CA PRO A 254 50.75 -46.33 24.85
C PRO A 254 50.35 -47.31 25.97
N PRO A 255 51.32 -47.93 26.67
CA PRO A 255 51.04 -48.86 27.75
C PRO A 255 50.42 -48.14 28.95
N MET A 256 49.43 -48.77 29.58
CA MET A 256 48.77 -48.23 30.77
C MET A 256 49.74 -48.12 31.95
N PRO A 257 49.60 -47.10 32.81
CA PRO A 257 50.37 -46.99 34.05
C PRO A 257 50.10 -48.19 34.98
N GLY A 258 51.17 -48.78 35.51
CA GLY A 258 51.09 -49.85 36.50
C GLY A 258 50.46 -49.39 37.83
N PRO A 259 49.93 -50.32 38.64
CA PRO A 259 49.28 -49.99 39.90
C PRO A 259 50.28 -49.41 40.93
N PRO A 260 49.81 -48.52 41.82
CA PRO A 260 50.66 -47.91 42.84
C PRO A 260 51.16 -48.94 43.88
N PRO A 261 52.35 -48.74 44.47
CA PRO A 261 52.89 -49.63 45.47
C PRO A 261 52.06 -49.59 46.78
N ALA A 262 51.91 -50.77 47.40
CA ALA A 262 51.23 -50.93 48.67
C ALA A 262 51.97 -50.25 49.82
N ALA A 263 51.22 -49.61 50.72
CA ALA A 263 51.74 -48.97 51.92
C ALA A 263 52.35 -50.00 52.90
N PRO A 264 53.44 -49.66 53.61
CA PRO A 264 54.03 -50.55 54.62
C PRO A 264 53.16 -50.62 55.89
N PRO A 265 53.25 -51.71 56.67
CA PRO A 265 52.45 -51.88 57.88
C PRO A 265 52.95 -50.98 59.02
N GLY A 266 52.02 -50.25 59.65
CA GLY A 266 52.26 -49.54 60.91
C GLY A 266 51.93 -50.44 62.10
N ASN A 267 52.81 -50.41 63.11
CA ASN A 267 52.72 -51.06 64.43
C ASN A 267 51.42 -50.75 65.19
#